data_AF-A0AA36GC85-F1
#
_entry.id   AF-A0AA36GC85-F1
#
_cell.length_a   1.000
_cell.length_b   1.000
_cell.length_c   1.000
_cell.angle_alpha   90.00
_cell.angle_beta   90.00
_cell.angle_gamma   90.00
#
_symmetry.space_group_name_H-M   'P 1'
#
loop_
_entity.id
_entity.type
_entity.pdbx_description
1 polymer ?
#
loop_
_entity_poly.entity_id
_entity_poly.type
_entity_poly.pdbx_seq_one_letter_code
_entity_poly.pdbx_strand_id
1 'polypeptide(L)'
;MLRAVALLALFALSQAQQDNCYINDSGFTCCNKQLEAAMKGAMGGKDLLSAADEIQKMAETTLGGKFETVVALDDFAYKSHFKEGKTCKIEKNGQYALAWQP
;
A
#
# COMPACT_ATOMS: atom_id res chain seq x y z
N MET A 1 12.80 -41.90 -3.87
CA MET A 1 12.03 -41.07 -2.91
C MET A 1 12.78 -39.79 -2.50
N LEU A 2 14.10 -39.83 -2.25
CA LEU A 2 14.89 -38.66 -1.84
C LEU A 2 14.89 -37.47 -2.83
N ARG A 3 14.85 -37.73 -4.15
CA ARG A 3 14.78 -36.68 -5.19
C ARG A 3 13.46 -35.91 -5.22
N ALA A 4 12.35 -36.56 -4.88
CA ALA A 4 11.03 -35.91 -4.86
C ALA A 4 10.90 -34.95 -3.66
N VAL A 5 11.49 -35.32 -2.51
CA VAL A 5 11.53 -34.49 -1.30
C VAL A 5 12.39 -33.23 -1.50
N ALA A 6 13.53 -33.36 -2.20
CA ALA A 6 14.39 -32.22 -2.52
C ALA A 6 13.72 -31.21 -3.47
N LEU A 7 12.95 -31.68 -4.46
CA LEU A 7 12.19 -30.81 -5.37
C LEU A 7 11.07 -30.06 -4.62
N LEU A 8 10.33 -30.72 -3.73
CA LEU A 8 9.29 -30.09 -2.92
C LEU A 8 9.84 -29.01 -1.96
N ALA A 9 11.03 -29.20 -1.41
CA ALA A 9 11.68 -28.21 -0.54
C ALA A 9 12.10 -26.93 -1.31
N LEU A 10 12.47 -27.05 -2.59
CA LEU A 10 12.81 -25.91 -3.44
C LEU A 10 11.59 -25.06 -3.83
N PHE A 11 10.41 -25.69 -4.00
CA PHE A 11 9.15 -24.97 -4.26
C PHE A 11 8.54 -24.29 -3.02
N ALA A 12 8.86 -24.77 -1.80
CA ALA A 12 8.36 -24.19 -0.56
C ALA A 12 9.05 -22.86 -0.18
N LEU A 13 10.23 -22.58 -0.73
CA LEU A 13 10.99 -21.34 -0.47
C LEU A 13 10.58 -20.17 -1.38
N SER A 14 9.79 -20.41 -2.43
CA SER A 14 9.49 -19.43 -3.48
C SER A 14 8.23 -18.58 -3.27
N GLN A 15 7.55 -18.63 -2.12
CA GLN A 15 6.28 -17.88 -1.92
C GLN A 15 6.18 -17.06 -0.63
N ALA A 16 7.28 -16.79 0.07
CA ALA A 16 7.31 -15.62 0.94
C ALA A 16 7.42 -14.40 0.02
N GLN A 17 6.29 -13.89 -0.47
CA GLN A 17 6.23 -12.64 -1.22
C GLN A 17 6.75 -11.53 -0.29
N GLN A 18 8.04 -11.25 -0.42
CA GLN A 18 8.72 -10.26 0.38
C GLN A 18 8.42 -8.91 -0.27
N ASP A 19 7.19 -8.42 -0.06
CA ASP A 19 6.90 -7.01 -0.28
C ASP A 19 7.94 -6.25 0.53
N ASN A 20 8.87 -5.55 -0.13
CA ASN A 20 9.94 -4.78 0.53
C ASN A 20 9.33 -3.55 1.19
N CYS A 21 8.51 -3.78 2.22
CA CYS A 21 7.81 -2.79 2.99
C CYS A 21 8.75 -2.15 4.00
N TYR A 22 8.44 -0.91 4.33
CA TYR A 22 9.13 -0.11 5.32
C TYR A 22 8.10 0.65 6.16
N ILE A 23 8.54 1.11 7.33
CA ILE A 23 7.79 2.04 8.15
C ILE A 23 8.20 3.45 7.70
N ASN A 24 7.23 4.27 7.31
CA ASN A 24 7.47 5.65 6.91
C ASN A 24 7.70 6.56 8.14
N ASP A 25 8.01 7.83 7.89
CA ASP A 25 8.33 8.80 8.96
C ASP A 25 7.17 9.03 9.93
N SER A 26 5.93 8.71 9.52
CA SER A 26 4.73 8.78 10.36
C SER A 26 4.44 7.48 11.13
N GLY A 27 5.30 6.47 11.05
CA GLY A 27 5.13 5.21 11.77
C GLY A 27 4.22 4.19 11.09
N PHE A 28 3.85 4.40 9.82
CA PHE A 28 2.94 3.53 9.09
C PHE A 28 3.61 2.74 7.97
N THR A 29 3.06 1.56 7.66
CA THR A 29 3.62 0.67 6.65
C THR A 29 3.34 1.16 5.24
N CYS A 30 4.39 1.25 4.44
CA CYS A 30 4.33 1.45 2.99
C CYS A 30 5.25 0.47 2.29
N CYS A 31 4.86 0.02 1.10
CA CYS A 31 5.63 -0.95 0.32
C CYS A 31 6.07 -0.38 -1.04
N ASN A 32 5.77 0.89 -1.31
CA ASN A 32 6.21 1.60 -2.51
C ASN A 32 6.39 3.10 -2.23
N LYS A 33 7.61 3.61 -2.47
CA LYS A 33 7.98 5.02 -2.24
C LYS A 33 7.29 6.01 -3.19
N GLN A 34 6.97 5.60 -4.41
CA GLN A 34 6.24 6.43 -5.36
C GLN A 34 4.76 6.56 -4.94
N LEU A 35 4.17 5.49 -4.42
CA LEU A 35 2.83 5.53 -3.83
C LEU A 35 2.79 6.48 -2.63
N GLU A 36 3.74 6.35 -1.70
CA GLU A 36 3.84 7.25 -0.54
C GLU A 36 3.93 8.73 -0.97
N ALA A 37 4.78 9.04 -1.94
CA ALA A 37 4.94 10.39 -2.47
C ALA A 37 3.67 10.88 -3.16
N ALA A 38 3.01 10.04 -3.97
CA ALA A 38 1.75 10.37 -4.63
C ALA A 38 0.64 10.68 -3.62
N MET A 39 0.50 9.84 -2.59
CA MET A 39 -0.46 10.06 -1.51
C MET A 39 -0.17 11.36 -0.76
N LYS A 40 1.09 11.61 -0.35
CA LYS A 40 1.48 12.86 0.34
C LYS A 40 1.23 14.10 -0.51
N GLY A 41 1.42 14.01 -1.83
CA GLY A 41 1.13 15.10 -2.76
C GLY A 41 -0.36 15.39 -2.95
N ALA A 42 -1.18 14.34 -3.02
CA ALA A 42 -2.63 14.42 -3.23
C ALA A 42 -3.42 14.73 -1.95
N MET A 43 -2.88 14.40 -0.78
CA MET A 43 -3.57 14.58 0.49
C MET A 43 -3.62 16.08 0.86
N GLY A 44 -4.69 16.74 0.45
CA GLY A 44 -4.93 18.17 0.70
C GLY A 44 -6.32 18.65 0.26
N GLY A 45 -7.21 17.72 -0.11
CA GLY A 45 -8.58 18.02 -0.51
C GLY A 45 -9.37 18.76 0.57
N LYS A 46 -10.42 19.47 0.14
CA LYS A 46 -11.29 20.27 1.03
C LYS A 46 -12.08 19.41 2.02
N ASP A 47 -12.33 18.16 1.65
CA ASP A 47 -13.03 17.16 2.43
C ASP A 47 -12.41 15.77 2.18
N LEU A 48 -12.84 14.79 2.98
CA LEU A 48 -12.32 13.43 2.95
C LEU A 48 -12.53 12.74 1.59
N LEU A 49 -13.68 12.99 0.95
CA LEU A 49 -14.02 12.37 -0.33
C LEU A 49 -13.11 12.88 -1.44
N SER A 50 -12.95 14.21 -1.51
CA SER A 50 -12.06 14.86 -2.48
C SER A 50 -10.61 14.38 -2.30
N ALA A 51 -10.15 14.26 -1.05
CA ALA A 51 -8.82 13.73 -0.76
C ALA A 51 -8.68 12.26 -1.19
N ALA A 52 -9.69 11.41 -0.95
CA ALA A 52 -9.68 10.02 -1.37
C ALA A 52 -9.65 9.89 -2.90
N ASP A 53 -10.47 10.66 -3.60
CA ASP A 53 -10.54 10.69 -5.07
C ASP A 53 -9.21 11.15 -5.69
N GLU A 54 -8.59 12.19 -5.13
CA GLU A 54 -7.29 12.68 -5.60
C GLU A 54 -6.17 11.66 -5.36
N ILE A 55 -6.13 11.03 -4.18
CA ILE A 55 -5.15 9.98 -3.87
C ILE A 55 -5.32 8.79 -4.82
N GLN A 56 -6.55 8.30 -5.00
CA GLN A 56 -6.83 7.19 -5.90
C GLN A 56 -6.37 7.54 -7.32
N LYS A 57 -6.78 8.70 -7.85
CA LYS A 57 -6.40 9.15 -9.19
C LYS A 57 -4.89 9.22 -9.36
N MET A 58 -4.16 9.76 -8.38
CA MET A 58 -2.71 9.86 -8.43
C MET A 58 -2.02 8.49 -8.35
N ALA A 59 -2.52 7.58 -7.53
CA ALA A 59 -2.01 6.20 -7.46
C ALA A 59 -2.23 5.45 -8.78
N GLU A 60 -3.44 5.52 -9.36
CA GLU A 60 -3.78 4.91 -10.65
C GLU A 60 -2.91 5.49 -11.78
N THR A 61 -2.67 6.80 -11.78
CA THR A 61 -1.84 7.48 -12.79
C THR A 61 -0.35 7.14 -12.65
N THR A 62 0.15 7.05 -11.41
CA THR A 62 1.58 6.84 -11.13
C THR A 62 2.00 5.39 -11.33
N LEU A 63 1.16 4.44 -10.92
CA LEU A 63 1.53 3.01 -10.85
C LEU A 63 0.73 2.12 -11.80
N GLY A 64 -0.32 2.65 -12.42
CA GLY A 64 -1.21 1.90 -13.30
C GLY A 64 -2.12 0.92 -12.56
N GLY A 65 -3.20 0.54 -13.25
CA GLY A 65 -4.26 -0.31 -12.70
C GLY A 65 -5.18 0.45 -11.72
N LYS A 66 -6.07 -0.30 -11.07
CA LYS A 66 -7.05 0.25 -10.12
C LYS A 66 -6.51 0.28 -8.70
N PHE A 67 -6.91 1.30 -7.96
CA PHE A 67 -6.55 1.50 -6.56
C PHE A 67 -7.80 1.81 -5.74
N GLU A 68 -7.80 1.35 -4.51
CA GLU A 68 -8.78 1.68 -3.49
C GLU A 68 -8.13 2.62 -2.47
N THR A 69 -8.90 3.58 -1.94
CA THR A 69 -8.40 4.56 -0.97
C THR A 69 -9.39 4.76 0.17
N VAL A 70 -8.87 4.87 1.40
CA VAL A 70 -9.60 5.28 2.60
C VAL A 70 -8.92 6.51 3.18
N VAL A 71 -9.68 7.55 3.51
CA VAL A 71 -9.20 8.74 4.22
C VAL A 71 -10.05 8.96 5.46
N ALA A 72 -9.41 9.29 6.58
CA ALA A 72 -10.04 9.46 7.88
C ALA A 72 -9.44 10.65 8.65
N LEU A 73 -10.23 11.19 9.60
CA LEU A 73 -9.80 12.26 10.50
C LEU A 73 -9.00 11.76 11.71
N ASP A 74 -8.99 10.45 11.95
CA ASP A 74 -8.23 9.81 13.01
C ASP A 74 -7.68 8.48 12.52
N ASP A 75 -6.76 7.91 13.29
CA ASP A 75 -6.11 6.66 12.95
C ASP A 75 -7.11 5.49 12.93
N PHE A 76 -6.86 4.50 12.07
CA PHE A 76 -7.68 3.32 11.91
C PHE A 76 -6.86 2.05 11.69
N ALA A 77 -7.33 0.95 12.28
CA ALA A 77 -6.78 -0.37 12.02
C ALA A 77 -7.17 -0.87 10.62
N TYR A 78 -6.25 -1.56 9.94
CA TYR A 78 -6.50 -2.07 8.60
C TYR A 78 -5.76 -3.39 8.35
N LYS A 79 -6.30 -4.17 7.43
CA LYS A 79 -5.63 -5.29 6.76
C LYS A 79 -6.27 -5.45 5.39
N SER A 80 -5.49 -5.31 4.32
CA SER A 80 -5.96 -5.46 2.95
C SER A 80 -5.18 -6.56 2.24
N HIS A 81 -5.86 -7.23 1.29
CA HIS A 81 -5.18 -7.96 0.24
C HIS A 81 -4.76 -6.96 -0.84
N PHE A 82 -3.50 -7.01 -1.25
CA PHE A 82 -2.97 -6.09 -2.25
C PHE A 82 -1.99 -6.79 -3.18
N LYS A 83 -1.84 -6.25 -4.39
CA LYS A 83 -0.81 -6.66 -5.35
C LYS A 83 0.57 -6.21 -4.88
N GLU A 84 1.57 -7.05 -5.14
CA GLU A 84 2.96 -6.91 -4.68
C GLU A 84 3.46 -5.45 -4.62
N GLY A 85 3.87 -5.00 -3.44
CA GLY A 85 4.41 -3.67 -3.17
C GLY A 85 3.40 -2.52 -3.22
N LYS A 86 2.15 -2.72 -3.65
CA LYS A 86 1.21 -1.63 -3.93
C LYS A 86 0.22 -1.38 -2.80
N THR A 87 0.78 -1.07 -1.63
CA THR A 87 0.03 -0.58 -0.47
C THR A 87 0.85 0.47 0.28
N CYS A 88 0.18 1.46 0.84
CA CYS A 88 0.79 2.46 1.71
C CYS A 88 -0.24 3.13 2.59
N LYS A 89 0.10 3.30 3.87
CA LYS A 89 -0.61 4.16 4.80
C LYS A 89 0.24 5.35 5.19
N ILE A 90 -0.34 6.54 5.20
CA ILE A 90 0.33 7.78 5.58
C ILE A 90 -0.51 8.55 6.59
N GLU A 91 0.15 9.45 7.32
CA GLU A 91 -0.48 10.56 8.02
C GLU A 91 0.03 11.86 7.40
N LYS A 92 -0.85 12.86 7.33
CA LYS A 92 -0.51 14.23 6.96
C LYS A 92 -1.46 15.21 7.61
N ASN A 93 -0.91 16.14 8.39
CA ASN A 93 -1.65 17.22 9.05
C ASN A 93 -2.83 16.72 9.91
N GLY A 94 -2.65 15.60 10.62
CA GLY A 94 -3.67 14.98 11.47
C GLY A 94 -4.73 14.17 10.73
N GLN A 95 -4.63 14.04 9.40
CA GLN A 95 -5.47 13.13 8.61
C GLN A 95 -4.69 11.87 8.26
N TYR A 96 -5.41 10.76 8.11
CA TYR A 96 -4.85 9.44 7.84
C TYR A 96 -5.39 8.91 6.52
N ALA A 97 -4.52 8.33 5.70
CA ALA A 97 -4.93 7.76 4.42
C ALA A 97 -4.27 6.40 4.20
N LEU A 98 -5.03 5.46 3.65
CA LEU A 98 -4.56 4.16 3.18
C LEU A 98 -4.92 4.04 1.69
N ALA A 99 -3.97 3.64 0.86
CA ALA A 99 -4.24 3.27 -0.52
C ALA A 99 -3.62 1.90 -0.84
N TRP A 100 -4.34 1.08 -1.61
CA TRP A 100 -3.84 -0.22 -2.05
C TRP A 100 -4.40 -0.60 -3.42
N GLN A 101 -3.65 -1.41 -4.16
CA GLN A 101 -4.15 -2.04 -5.38
C GLN A 101 -4.68 -3.44 -5.06
N PRO A 102 -5.98 -3.73 -5.25
CA PRO A 102 -6.53 -5.07 -5.08
C PRO A 102 -6.01 -6.06 -6.13
#